data_AF-A0A834SWC0-F1
#
_entry.id   AF-A0A834SWC0-F1
#
_cell.length_a   1.000
_cell.length_b   1.000
_cell.length_c   1.000
_cell.angle_alpha   90.00
_cell.angle_beta   90.00
_cell.angle_gamma   90.00
#
_symmetry.space_group_name_H-M   'P 1'
#
loop_
_entity.id
_entity.type
_entity.pdbx_description
1 polymer ?
#
loop_
_entity_poly.entity_id
_entity_poly.type
_entity_poly.pdbx_seq_one_letter_code
_entity_poly.pdbx_strand_id
1 'polypeptide(L)'
;MAKLTPRNNNNNRPCCDVLHLLPSSLIALLLLWTLWSTRTHIVSDPNNTPISNRAHGPPDQTFYDDPDLSYSIEKPLRNWDEKRKEWLRLHPSLAAGSKNRILLVTGSQPSPCKNRIGDHLLLRCFKNKVDYSRIHGYDIFYNNLYLHPKMDSYWAKLPIIRAAMMAHPDAEWIWWMDADAVFTDMEFKIPLDRYKDHNFVVHGWPNMVYEDKDNKSWTGLNVGSYLIRNCQWSMDLMQAWAKMGPNTPNYEKWGRILKSTFKDKPFPLPDDQSSFIYMLSTDRARWEKKTYLEGSRVTESITQITMGRGVGRRWKGL
;
A
#
# COMPACT_ATOMS: atom_id res chain seq x y z
N MET A 1 85.69 8.22 31.77
CA MET A 1 86.17 8.98 32.95
C MET A 1 85.48 10.34 32.98
N ALA A 2 85.29 10.89 34.18
CA ALA A 2 84.62 12.14 34.55
C ALA A 2 83.08 12.11 34.63
N LYS A 3 82.59 11.72 35.82
CA LYS A 3 81.35 12.21 36.44
C LYS A 3 81.52 13.70 36.77
N LEU A 4 80.47 14.49 36.61
CA LEU A 4 80.19 15.67 37.44
C LEU A 4 78.67 15.93 37.50
N THR A 5 78.12 15.75 38.69
CA THR A 5 76.97 16.46 39.27
C THR A 5 77.49 17.06 40.60
N PRO A 6 76.80 17.95 41.36
CA PRO A 6 75.41 18.46 41.25
C PRO A 6 75.27 20.00 41.51
N ARG A 7 74.05 20.56 41.41
CA ARG A 7 73.50 21.41 42.49
C ARG A 7 71.99 21.60 42.40
N ASN A 8 71.42 21.49 43.59
CA ASN A 8 70.02 21.46 43.96
C ASN A 8 69.54 22.89 44.28
N ASN A 9 68.27 23.23 43.99
CA ASN A 9 67.55 24.18 44.83
C ASN A 9 66.04 23.93 44.79
N ASN A 10 65.51 23.59 45.95
CA ASN A 10 64.11 23.38 46.28
C ASN A 10 63.28 24.67 46.10
N ASN A 11 62.01 24.52 45.71
CA ASN A 11 60.89 25.13 46.43
C ASN A 11 59.54 24.51 46.05
N ASN A 12 58.92 23.87 47.05
CA ASN A 12 57.49 23.73 47.38
C ASN A 12 56.46 23.09 46.41
N ARG A 13 55.88 21.98 46.92
CA ARG A 13 54.69 21.17 46.51
C ARG A 13 53.37 21.98 46.48
N PRO A 14 52.16 21.47 46.04
CA PRO A 14 51.73 20.05 45.97
C PRO A 14 50.73 19.64 44.84
N CYS A 15 50.32 18.35 44.92
CA CYS A 15 49.06 17.75 44.45
C CYS A 15 49.00 17.13 43.04
N CYS A 16 49.45 15.88 42.98
CA CYS A 16 48.65 14.80 42.42
C CYS A 16 47.28 14.77 43.12
N ASP A 17 46.17 14.83 42.36
CA ASP A 17 44.87 14.21 42.69
C ASP A 17 43.82 14.52 41.59
N VAL A 18 44.14 14.27 40.32
CA VAL A 18 43.17 14.45 39.20
C VAL A 18 42.79 13.12 38.52
N LEU A 19 43.40 11.99 38.88
CA LEU A 19 43.18 10.72 38.17
C LEU A 19 42.25 9.70 38.84
N HIS A 20 41.59 10.03 39.96
CA HIS A 20 40.66 9.10 40.64
C HIS A 20 39.17 9.51 40.67
N LEU A 21 38.78 10.63 40.04
CA LEU A 21 37.39 11.14 40.10
C LEU A 21 36.52 10.91 38.84
N LEU A 22 37.10 10.38 37.76
CA LEU A 22 36.35 10.09 36.52
C LEU A 22 35.52 8.78 36.55
N PRO A 23 35.94 7.68 37.20
CA PRO A 23 35.15 6.45 37.19
C PRO A 23 33.92 6.53 38.10
N SER A 24 34.05 7.21 39.24
CA SER A 24 33.02 7.33 40.28
C SER A 24 31.87 8.25 39.89
N SER A 25 32.15 9.31 39.13
CA SER A 25 31.13 10.21 38.58
C SER A 25 30.30 9.56 37.47
N LEU A 26 30.92 8.72 36.63
CA LEU A 26 30.22 7.99 35.57
C LEU A 26 29.28 6.90 36.14
N ILE A 27 29.73 6.21 37.20
CA ILE A 27 28.90 5.19 37.89
C ILE A 27 27.73 5.84 38.62
N ALA A 28 27.94 7.01 39.26
CA ALA A 28 26.85 7.76 39.89
C ALA A 28 25.81 8.25 38.87
N LEU A 29 26.25 8.71 37.69
CA LEU A 29 25.36 9.11 36.59
C LEU A 29 24.57 7.92 36.01
N LEU A 30 25.19 6.75 35.87
CA LEU A 30 24.51 5.53 35.42
C LEU A 30 23.49 5.02 36.45
N LEU A 31 23.80 5.10 37.76
CA LEU A 31 22.86 4.76 38.83
C LEU A 31 21.69 5.77 38.93
N LEU A 32 21.96 7.06 38.74
CA LEU A 32 20.91 8.08 38.66
C LEU A 32 20.02 7.85 37.43
N TRP A 33 20.59 7.44 36.28
CA TRP A 33 19.82 7.16 35.08
C TRP A 33 18.97 5.89 35.18
N THR A 34 19.46 4.83 35.85
CA THR A 34 18.67 3.62 36.11
C THR A 34 17.58 3.84 37.18
N LEU A 35 17.85 4.66 38.20
CA LEU A 35 16.83 5.06 39.18
C LEU A 35 15.77 6.01 38.60
N TRP A 36 16.15 6.85 37.62
CA TRP A 36 15.21 7.73 36.93
C TRP A 36 14.39 6.97 35.88
N SER A 37 14.97 6.00 35.17
CA SER A 37 14.24 5.19 34.18
C SER A 37 13.27 4.21 34.84
N THR A 38 13.60 3.66 36.01
CA THR A 38 12.69 2.81 36.81
C THR A 38 11.60 3.59 37.55
N ARG A 39 11.70 4.93 37.64
CA ARG A 39 10.62 5.80 38.16
C ARG A 39 9.60 6.24 37.11
N THR A 40 9.75 5.83 35.86
CA THR A 40 8.71 6.00 34.83
C THR A 40 7.77 4.78 34.74
N HIS A 41 7.56 4.09 35.86
CA HIS A 41 6.36 3.30 36.03
C HIS A 41 5.18 4.24 36.24
N ILE A 42 4.18 4.07 35.37
CA ILE A 42 2.85 4.67 35.37
C ILE A 42 2.33 4.74 36.82
N VAL A 43 2.29 5.95 37.38
CA VAL A 43 1.47 6.23 38.56
C VAL A 43 0.04 6.32 38.05
N SER A 44 -0.72 5.24 38.25
CA SER A 44 -2.17 5.29 38.15
C SER A 44 -2.69 6.14 39.31
N ASP A 45 -3.17 7.34 38.99
CA ASP A 45 -3.89 8.21 39.91
C ASP A 45 -5.19 7.51 40.35
N PRO A 46 -5.45 7.26 41.65
CA PRO A 46 -6.65 6.56 42.11
C PRO A 46 -7.90 7.44 42.14
N ASN A 47 -7.82 8.71 41.70
CA ASN A 47 -8.97 9.60 41.63
C ASN A 47 -9.72 9.44 40.29
N ASN A 48 -10.53 8.37 40.29
CA ASN A 48 -11.79 8.18 39.60
C ASN A 48 -12.34 9.42 38.85
N THR A 49 -11.82 9.68 37.66
CA THR A 49 -12.60 10.25 36.57
C THR A 49 -12.99 9.07 35.70
N PRO A 50 -14.28 8.86 35.37
CA PRO A 50 -14.64 7.76 34.52
C PRO A 50 -13.91 7.98 33.19
N ILE A 51 -12.97 7.09 32.88
CA ILE A 51 -12.50 6.89 31.52
C ILE A 51 -13.78 6.70 30.73
N SER A 52 -14.17 7.73 29.97
CA SER A 52 -15.24 7.63 29.00
C SER A 52 -14.95 6.38 28.18
N ASN A 53 -15.77 5.34 28.37
CA ASN A 53 -15.76 4.11 27.59
C ASN A 53 -15.86 4.48 26.10
N ARG A 54 -14.72 4.75 25.44
CA ARG A 54 -14.62 4.88 23.98
C ARG A 54 -14.60 3.51 23.30
N ALA A 55 -14.88 2.43 24.04
CA ALA A 55 -14.88 1.06 23.59
C ALA A 55 -16.30 0.54 23.26
N HIS A 56 -17.31 1.38 23.27
CA HIS A 56 -18.65 1.02 22.79
C HIS A 56 -18.88 1.85 21.53
N GLY A 57 -18.56 1.27 20.37
CA GLY A 57 -19.21 1.70 19.13
C GLY A 57 -20.73 1.65 19.33
N PRO A 58 -21.52 2.38 18.53
CA PRO A 58 -22.96 2.32 18.67
C PRO A 58 -23.40 0.84 18.60
N PRO A 59 -24.32 0.40 19.48
CA PRO A 59 -24.84 -0.97 19.50
C PRO A 59 -25.71 -1.29 18.28
N ASP A 60 -25.58 -0.51 17.20
CA ASP A 60 -26.44 -0.53 16.04
C ASP A 60 -25.91 -1.55 15.05
N GLN A 61 -26.79 -2.46 14.62
CA GLN A 61 -26.47 -3.46 13.61
C GLN A 61 -25.96 -2.79 12.33
N THR A 62 -24.85 -3.30 11.83
CA THR A 62 -24.25 -2.89 10.56
C THR A 62 -24.33 -4.03 9.55
N PHE A 63 -23.84 -3.80 8.33
CA PHE A 63 -23.73 -4.86 7.34
C PHE A 63 -22.76 -5.99 7.76
N TYR A 64 -21.91 -5.78 8.77
CA TYR A 64 -21.02 -6.82 9.30
C TYR A 64 -21.77 -7.89 10.10
N ASP A 65 -22.98 -7.58 10.57
CA ASP A 65 -23.83 -8.50 11.33
C ASP A 65 -24.68 -9.42 10.41
N ASP A 66 -24.61 -9.20 9.10
CA ASP A 66 -25.27 -10.01 8.08
C ASP A 66 -24.55 -11.37 7.93
N PRO A 67 -25.18 -12.50 8.32
CA PRO A 67 -24.55 -13.82 8.25
C PRO A 67 -24.26 -14.27 6.81
N ASP A 68 -24.91 -13.66 5.82
CA ASP A 68 -24.69 -13.95 4.40
C ASP A 68 -23.58 -13.08 3.79
N LEU A 69 -23.02 -12.12 4.55
CA LEU A 69 -21.90 -11.30 4.11
C LEU A 69 -20.71 -12.17 3.69
N SER A 70 -20.17 -11.91 2.50
CA SER A 70 -19.02 -12.64 2.01
C SER A 70 -18.03 -11.78 1.28
N TYR A 71 -16.76 -11.95 1.65
CA TYR A 71 -15.60 -11.33 1.04
C TYR A 71 -15.22 -11.97 -0.31
N SER A 72 -15.77 -13.15 -0.63
CA SER A 72 -15.52 -13.85 -1.90
C SER A 72 -15.81 -12.95 -3.11
N ILE A 73 -14.88 -12.94 -4.06
CA ILE A 73 -14.97 -12.14 -5.30
C ILE A 73 -16.06 -12.67 -6.23
N GLU A 74 -16.44 -13.94 -6.08
CA GLU A 74 -17.51 -14.61 -6.83
C GLU A 74 -18.92 -14.19 -6.38
N LYS A 75 -19.07 -13.79 -5.11
CA LYS A 75 -20.36 -13.44 -4.54
C LYS A 75 -20.67 -11.96 -4.79
N PRO A 76 -21.77 -11.62 -5.48
CA PRO A 76 -22.14 -10.22 -5.67
C PRO A 76 -22.41 -9.51 -4.35
N LEU A 77 -21.78 -8.35 -4.15
CA LEU A 77 -22.11 -7.44 -3.07
C LEU A 77 -23.00 -6.34 -3.63
N ARG A 78 -24.25 -6.29 -3.18
CA ARG A 78 -25.26 -5.32 -3.62
C ARG A 78 -25.51 -4.27 -2.55
N ASN A 79 -26.01 -3.11 -2.97
CA ASN A 79 -26.35 -1.97 -2.13
C ASN A 79 -25.16 -1.52 -1.27
N TRP A 80 -23.95 -1.60 -1.83
CA TRP A 80 -22.72 -1.30 -1.12
C TRP A 80 -22.64 0.18 -0.74
N ASP A 81 -23.11 1.08 -1.60
CA ASP A 81 -23.15 2.52 -1.31
C ASP A 81 -24.06 2.82 -0.11
N GLU A 82 -25.23 2.16 -0.03
CA GLU A 82 -26.14 2.28 1.11
C GLU A 82 -25.54 1.68 2.38
N LYS A 83 -24.95 0.49 2.30
CA LYS A 83 -24.27 -0.17 3.43
C LYS A 83 -23.13 0.70 3.99
N ARG A 84 -22.31 1.30 3.11
CA ARG A 84 -21.23 2.23 3.52
C ARG A 84 -21.78 3.51 4.13
N LYS A 85 -22.78 4.12 3.49
CA LYS A 85 -23.39 5.36 3.97
C LYS A 85 -23.96 5.19 5.38
N GLU A 86 -24.64 4.08 5.62
CA GLU A 86 -25.18 3.75 6.93
C GLU A 86 -24.07 3.50 7.95
N TRP A 87 -23.04 2.73 7.57
CA TRP A 87 -21.89 2.50 8.45
C TRP A 87 -21.20 3.82 8.84
N LEU A 88 -21.00 4.74 7.90
CA LEU A 88 -20.41 6.06 8.16
C LEU A 88 -21.30 6.92 9.07
N ARG A 89 -22.63 6.84 8.92
CA ARG A 89 -23.59 7.54 9.80
C ARG A 89 -23.43 7.08 11.25
N LEU A 90 -23.21 5.79 11.45
CA LEU A 90 -22.98 5.17 12.76
C LEU A 90 -21.57 5.46 13.32
N HIS A 91 -20.61 5.85 12.48
CA HIS A 91 -19.22 6.09 12.88
C HIS A 91 -18.76 7.51 12.55
N PRO A 92 -19.33 8.56 13.18
CA PRO A 92 -19.07 9.95 12.81
C PRO A 92 -17.61 10.38 12.93
N SER A 93 -16.84 9.79 13.85
CA SER A 93 -15.40 10.02 13.99
C SER A 93 -14.59 9.54 12.78
N LEU A 94 -15.04 8.48 12.10
CA LEU A 94 -14.43 7.93 10.90
C LEU A 94 -15.03 8.54 9.62
N ALA A 95 -16.24 9.09 9.71
CA ALA A 95 -16.86 9.83 8.61
C ALA A 95 -16.18 11.18 8.35
N ALA A 96 -15.65 11.83 9.38
CA ALA A 96 -14.90 13.08 9.23
C ALA A 96 -13.66 12.88 8.33
N GLY A 97 -13.61 13.57 7.19
CA GLY A 97 -12.51 13.47 6.22
C GLY A 97 -12.55 12.23 5.32
N SER A 98 -13.50 11.31 5.49
CA SER A 98 -13.64 10.07 4.70
C SER A 98 -13.54 10.30 3.18
N LYS A 99 -14.18 11.36 2.66
CA LYS A 99 -14.19 11.74 1.23
C LYS A 99 -12.81 11.86 0.58
N ASN A 100 -11.77 12.14 1.35
CA ASN A 100 -10.40 12.28 0.87
C ASN A 100 -9.46 11.20 1.42
N ARG A 101 -9.99 10.23 2.18
CA ARG A 101 -9.19 9.17 2.79
C ARG A 101 -8.74 8.18 1.73
N ILE A 102 -7.43 7.94 1.66
CA ILE A 102 -6.79 6.98 0.77
C ILE A 102 -6.18 5.87 1.63
N LEU A 103 -6.52 4.63 1.31
CA LEU A 103 -5.82 3.44 1.80
C LEU A 103 -4.90 2.92 0.71
N LEU A 104 -3.58 3.04 0.90
CA LEU A 104 -2.58 2.45 0.03
C LEU A 104 -2.51 0.95 0.31
N VAL A 105 -2.71 0.14 -0.72
CA VAL A 105 -2.69 -1.33 -0.65
C VAL A 105 -1.57 -1.85 -1.54
N THR A 106 -0.69 -2.65 -0.96
CA THR A 106 0.40 -3.35 -1.65
C THR A 106 0.48 -4.77 -1.11
N GLY A 107 1.20 -5.67 -1.79
CA GLY A 107 1.41 -7.00 -1.25
C GLY A 107 2.41 -7.82 -2.03
N SER A 108 2.85 -8.91 -1.41
CA SER A 108 3.71 -9.92 -2.01
C SER A 108 3.18 -11.32 -1.74
N GLN A 109 3.79 -12.31 -2.36
CA GLN A 109 3.54 -13.71 -2.03
C GLN A 109 3.88 -14.01 -0.54
N PRO A 110 3.22 -15.02 0.09
CA PRO A 110 3.48 -15.42 1.47
C PRO A 110 4.86 -16.07 1.68
N SER A 111 5.33 -16.80 0.67
CA SER A 111 6.58 -17.54 0.74
C SER A 111 7.79 -16.63 0.44
N PRO A 112 8.98 -16.95 0.98
CA PRO A 112 10.21 -16.25 0.59
C PRO A 112 10.41 -16.21 -0.92
N CYS A 113 11.05 -15.15 -1.41
CA CYS A 113 11.42 -15.04 -2.81
C CYS A 113 12.38 -16.18 -3.21
N LYS A 114 12.26 -16.68 -4.45
CA LYS A 114 13.21 -17.70 -4.96
C LYS A 114 14.64 -17.19 -5.00
N ASN A 115 14.81 -15.91 -5.36
CA ASN A 115 16.09 -15.21 -5.25
C ASN A 115 16.17 -14.50 -3.91
N ARG A 116 17.27 -14.72 -3.19
CA ARG A 116 17.53 -14.14 -1.87
C ARG A 116 17.52 -12.61 -1.84
N ILE A 117 17.84 -11.94 -2.96
CA ILE A 117 17.76 -10.47 -3.02
C ILE A 117 16.32 -9.96 -3.10
N GLY A 118 15.37 -10.81 -3.51
CA GLY A 118 13.97 -10.43 -3.70
C GLY A 118 13.33 -9.89 -2.42
N ASP A 119 13.48 -10.61 -1.30
CA ASP A 119 12.90 -10.18 -0.02
C ASP A 119 13.55 -8.87 0.50
N HIS A 120 14.84 -8.66 0.20
CA HIS A 120 15.50 -7.39 0.50
C HIS A 120 14.92 -6.23 -0.33
N LEU A 121 14.61 -6.45 -1.60
CA LEU A 121 13.95 -5.44 -2.44
C LEU A 121 12.51 -5.19 -1.98
N LEU A 122 11.74 -6.23 -1.65
CA LEU A 122 10.39 -6.09 -1.10
C LEU A 122 10.39 -5.22 0.18
N LEU A 123 11.33 -5.47 1.10
CA LEU A 123 11.49 -4.68 2.31
C LEU A 123 11.76 -3.20 1.99
N ARG A 124 12.66 -2.91 1.06
CA ARG A 124 13.00 -1.52 0.66
C ARG A 124 11.84 -0.82 -0.04
N CYS A 125 11.16 -1.50 -0.95
CA CYS A 125 10.00 -0.97 -1.64
C CYS A 125 8.84 -0.70 -0.67
N PHE A 126 8.62 -1.58 0.31
CA PHE A 126 7.61 -1.34 1.35
C PHE A 126 7.98 -0.13 2.23
N LYS A 127 9.24 -0.02 2.67
CA LYS A 127 9.70 1.15 3.45
C LYS A 127 9.47 2.46 2.70
N ASN A 128 9.74 2.50 1.39
CA ASN A 128 9.45 3.66 0.54
C ASN A 128 7.96 4.05 0.58
N LYS A 129 7.06 3.07 0.42
CA LYS A 129 5.60 3.28 0.50
C LYS A 129 5.15 3.75 1.89
N VAL A 130 5.73 3.20 2.96
CA VAL A 130 5.46 3.63 4.35
C VAL A 130 5.85 5.09 4.55
N ASP A 131 7.04 5.50 4.08
CA ASP A 131 7.49 6.90 4.23
C ASP A 131 6.59 7.87 3.46
N TYR A 132 6.22 7.53 2.23
CA TYR A 132 5.31 8.35 1.43
C TYR A 132 3.94 8.45 2.11
N SER A 133 3.38 7.33 2.56
CA SER A 133 2.09 7.30 3.27
C SER A 133 2.12 8.15 4.53
N ARG A 134 3.22 8.10 5.31
CA ARG A 134 3.39 8.94 6.50
C ARG A 134 3.44 10.43 6.18
N ILE A 135 4.15 10.84 5.12
CA ILE A 135 4.25 12.26 4.71
C ILE A 135 2.88 12.80 4.30
N HIS A 136 2.09 11.99 3.59
CA HIS A 136 0.82 12.43 3.01
C HIS A 136 -0.42 12.14 3.87
N GLY A 137 -0.25 11.43 4.99
CA GLY A 137 -1.34 11.05 5.90
C GLY A 137 -2.23 9.94 5.36
N TYR A 138 -1.66 9.01 4.57
CA TYR A 138 -2.36 7.85 4.04
C TYR A 138 -2.19 6.65 4.97
N ASP A 139 -3.23 5.84 5.08
CA ASP A 139 -3.11 4.52 5.69
C ASP A 139 -2.45 3.57 4.68
N ILE A 140 -1.77 2.54 5.19
CA ILE A 140 -1.12 1.53 4.37
C ILE A 140 -1.49 0.12 4.85
N PHE A 141 -1.86 -0.74 3.91
CA PHE A 141 -2.13 -2.15 4.13
C PHE A 141 -1.19 -3.00 3.26
N TYR A 142 -0.44 -3.89 3.92
CA TYR A 142 0.43 -4.85 3.25
C TYR A 142 -0.18 -6.24 3.35
N ASN A 143 -0.57 -6.82 2.22
CA ASN A 143 -1.06 -8.19 2.17
C ASN A 143 0.07 -9.17 1.79
N ASN A 144 0.22 -10.22 2.58
CA ASN A 144 1.14 -11.32 2.28
C ASN A 144 0.41 -12.68 2.17
N LEU A 145 -0.89 -12.69 1.85
CA LEU A 145 -1.73 -13.89 1.80
C LEU A 145 -2.47 -14.04 0.47
N TYR A 146 -2.74 -15.28 0.06
CA TYR A 146 -3.69 -15.54 -1.02
C TYR A 146 -5.12 -15.59 -0.46
N LEU A 147 -5.95 -14.61 -0.80
CA LEU A 147 -7.36 -14.58 -0.37
C LEU A 147 -8.28 -15.41 -1.28
N HIS A 148 -7.76 -15.97 -2.37
CA HIS A 148 -8.49 -16.88 -3.23
C HIS A 148 -7.54 -17.97 -3.77
N PRO A 149 -7.89 -19.26 -3.67
CA PRO A 149 -6.97 -20.38 -3.95
C PRO A 149 -6.53 -20.48 -5.41
N LYS A 150 -7.32 -19.95 -6.36
CA LYS A 150 -6.98 -19.96 -7.79
C LYS A 150 -6.42 -18.64 -8.31
N MET A 151 -6.51 -17.55 -7.54
CA MET A 151 -6.07 -16.22 -8.01
C MET A 151 -4.75 -15.86 -7.34
N ASP A 152 -3.66 -16.25 -7.98
CA ASP A 152 -2.30 -15.94 -7.57
C ASP A 152 -1.73 -14.77 -8.39
N SER A 153 -0.46 -14.43 -8.14
CA SER A 153 0.30 -13.49 -8.94
C SER A 153 -0.45 -12.16 -9.16
N TYR A 154 -0.50 -11.67 -10.41
CA TYR A 154 -1.20 -10.45 -10.81
C TYR A 154 -2.72 -10.47 -10.54
N TRP A 155 -3.35 -11.65 -10.42
CA TRP A 155 -4.78 -11.76 -10.13
C TRP A 155 -5.10 -11.63 -8.64
N ALA A 156 -4.14 -11.90 -7.75
CA ALA A 156 -4.34 -11.86 -6.30
C ALA A 156 -4.82 -10.49 -5.78
N LYS A 157 -4.49 -9.41 -6.48
CA LYS A 157 -4.88 -8.04 -6.11
C LYS A 157 -6.40 -7.84 -6.08
N LEU A 158 -7.18 -8.53 -6.91
CA LEU A 158 -8.63 -8.30 -6.98
C LEU A 158 -9.36 -8.73 -5.69
N PRO A 159 -9.17 -9.96 -5.16
CA PRO A 159 -9.66 -10.32 -3.83
C PRO A 159 -9.17 -9.40 -2.71
N ILE A 160 -7.89 -8.99 -2.75
CA ILE A 160 -7.29 -8.12 -1.71
C ILE A 160 -7.96 -6.75 -1.70
N ILE A 161 -8.12 -6.12 -2.85
CA ILE A 161 -8.74 -4.80 -2.97
C ILE A 161 -10.21 -4.85 -2.56
N ARG A 162 -10.94 -5.89 -2.98
CA ARG A 162 -12.32 -6.10 -2.53
C ARG A 162 -12.40 -6.22 -1.01
N ALA A 163 -11.52 -7.00 -0.41
CA ALA A 163 -11.49 -7.16 1.04
C ALA A 163 -11.13 -5.85 1.75
N ALA A 164 -10.16 -5.09 1.23
CA ALA A 164 -9.78 -3.79 1.74
C ALA A 164 -10.95 -2.78 1.67
N MET A 165 -11.69 -2.76 0.55
CA MET A 165 -12.89 -1.92 0.43
C MET A 165 -13.93 -2.27 1.49
N MET A 166 -14.19 -3.56 1.70
CA MET A 166 -15.18 -4.03 2.67
C MET A 166 -14.75 -3.75 4.11
N ALA A 167 -13.48 -3.95 4.44
CA ALA A 167 -12.93 -3.75 5.78
C ALA A 167 -12.74 -2.27 6.16
N HIS A 168 -12.65 -1.38 5.15
CA HIS A 168 -12.50 0.07 5.34
C HIS A 168 -13.65 0.86 4.67
N PRO A 169 -14.88 0.82 5.19
CA PRO A 169 -16.01 1.63 4.69
C PRO A 169 -15.81 3.14 4.86
N ASP A 170 -14.73 3.57 5.52
CA ASP A 170 -14.30 4.94 5.70
C ASP A 170 -13.30 5.43 4.64
N ALA A 171 -12.58 4.52 3.96
CA ALA A 171 -11.65 4.86 2.90
C ALA A 171 -12.38 5.13 1.58
N GLU A 172 -12.46 6.39 1.13
CA GLU A 172 -13.09 6.73 -0.15
C GLU A 172 -12.33 6.12 -1.34
N TRP A 173 -11.00 6.05 -1.25
CA TRP A 173 -10.14 5.50 -2.29
C TRP A 173 -9.27 4.37 -1.77
N ILE A 174 -9.24 3.29 -2.52
CA ILE A 174 -8.20 2.28 -2.42
C ILE A 174 -7.18 2.56 -3.50
N TRP A 175 -5.91 2.70 -3.10
CA TRP A 175 -4.81 2.86 -4.02
C TRP A 175 -4.02 1.56 -4.07
N TRP A 176 -4.22 0.77 -5.11
CA TRP A 176 -3.38 -0.39 -5.35
C TRP A 176 -2.01 0.07 -5.87
N MET A 177 -0.94 -0.50 -5.34
CA MET A 177 0.42 -0.31 -5.85
C MET A 177 1.20 -1.62 -5.76
N ASP A 178 1.71 -2.10 -6.89
CA ASP A 178 2.51 -3.33 -6.97
C ASP A 178 3.75 -3.23 -6.06
N ALA A 179 4.23 -4.40 -5.60
CA ALA A 179 5.38 -4.46 -4.71
C ALA A 179 6.66 -3.86 -5.31
N ASP A 180 6.82 -3.95 -6.63
CA ASP A 180 7.98 -3.45 -7.37
C ASP A 180 7.84 -2.01 -7.88
N ALA A 181 6.72 -1.34 -7.62
CA ALA A 181 6.56 0.09 -7.85
C ALA A 181 7.06 0.90 -6.64
N VAL A 182 7.70 2.04 -6.87
CA VAL A 182 8.21 2.92 -5.81
C VAL A 182 7.91 4.39 -6.09
N PHE A 183 7.67 5.14 -5.01
CA PHE A 183 7.58 6.60 -5.06
C PHE A 183 8.97 7.20 -5.28
N THR A 184 9.08 8.06 -6.28
CA THR A 184 10.32 8.81 -6.57
C THR A 184 10.15 10.30 -6.30
N ASP A 185 8.93 10.81 -6.47
CA ASP A 185 8.51 12.12 -6.03
C ASP A 185 7.76 11.98 -4.69
N MET A 186 8.41 12.39 -3.60
CA MET A 186 7.85 12.30 -2.25
C MET A 186 6.99 13.52 -1.90
N GLU A 187 7.02 14.58 -2.70
CA GLU A 187 6.26 15.82 -2.49
C GLU A 187 4.92 15.79 -3.23
N PHE A 188 4.86 15.07 -4.35
CA PHE A 188 3.66 14.95 -5.15
C PHE A 188 2.47 14.43 -4.33
N LYS A 189 1.31 15.09 -4.52
CA LYS A 189 0.05 14.73 -3.86
C LYS A 189 -1.04 14.52 -4.90
N ILE A 190 -1.84 13.47 -4.71
CA ILE A 190 -2.89 13.10 -5.65
C ILE A 190 -3.95 14.22 -5.75
N PRO A 191 -4.23 14.77 -6.95
CA PRO A 191 -5.22 15.84 -7.12
C PRO A 191 -6.64 15.27 -7.14
N LEU A 192 -7.15 14.82 -5.99
CA LEU A 192 -8.45 14.13 -5.88
C LEU A 192 -9.63 14.90 -6.49
N ASP A 193 -9.60 16.24 -6.46
CA ASP A 193 -10.64 17.09 -7.07
C ASP A 193 -10.76 16.88 -8.58
N ARG A 194 -9.66 16.56 -9.28
CA ARG A 194 -9.65 16.20 -10.70
C ARG A 194 -10.46 14.93 -10.97
N TYR A 195 -10.50 14.02 -10.00
CA TYR A 195 -11.09 12.68 -10.13
C TYR A 195 -12.48 12.57 -9.49
N LYS A 196 -13.08 13.68 -9.03
CA LYS A 196 -14.36 13.69 -8.31
C LYS A 196 -15.51 12.97 -9.02
N ASP A 197 -15.53 13.01 -10.36
CA ASP A 197 -16.60 12.40 -11.18
C ASP A 197 -16.26 10.97 -11.65
N HIS A 198 -15.09 10.45 -11.28
CA HIS A 198 -14.56 9.15 -11.69
C HIS A 198 -14.47 8.19 -10.49
N ASN A 199 -14.45 6.90 -10.79
CA ASN A 199 -14.35 5.82 -9.81
C ASN A 199 -13.10 4.96 -10.00
N PHE A 200 -12.44 5.03 -11.15
CA PHE A 200 -11.18 4.36 -11.42
C PHE A 200 -10.22 5.35 -12.07
N VAL A 201 -8.98 5.43 -11.59
CA VAL A 201 -7.95 6.31 -12.14
C VAL A 201 -6.70 5.49 -12.34
N VAL A 202 -6.19 5.48 -13.57
CA VAL A 202 -5.03 4.67 -13.94
C VAL A 202 -4.21 5.38 -14.99
N HIS A 203 -2.89 5.20 -14.96
CA HIS A 203 -2.05 5.69 -16.02
C HIS A 203 -2.33 4.93 -17.33
N GLY A 204 -2.54 5.67 -18.42
CA GLY A 204 -2.73 5.08 -19.73
C GLY A 204 -3.09 6.10 -20.79
N TRP A 205 -3.19 5.61 -22.03
CA TRP A 205 -3.45 6.44 -23.20
C TRP A 205 -4.77 6.03 -23.86
N PRO A 206 -5.76 6.94 -23.97
CA PRO A 206 -7.07 6.63 -24.57
C PRO A 206 -6.98 6.00 -25.96
N ASN A 207 -6.02 6.44 -26.77
CA ASN A 207 -5.81 5.91 -28.12
C ASN A 207 -5.36 4.43 -28.13
N MET A 208 -4.62 3.99 -27.11
CA MET A 208 -4.20 2.59 -27.00
C MET A 208 -5.23 1.68 -26.33
N VAL A 209 -6.24 2.26 -25.67
CA VAL A 209 -7.28 1.52 -24.94
C VAL A 209 -8.59 1.47 -25.75
N TYR A 210 -9.09 2.62 -26.18
CA TYR A 210 -10.45 2.77 -26.72
C TYR A 210 -10.53 2.81 -28.25
N GLU A 211 -9.48 3.26 -28.95
CA GLU A 211 -9.50 3.36 -30.41
C GLU A 211 -9.39 1.99 -31.11
N ASP A 212 -9.41 2.01 -32.44
CA ASP A 212 -9.53 0.84 -33.29
C ASP A 212 -8.42 -0.19 -33.10
N LYS A 213 -8.71 -1.41 -33.59
CA LYS A 213 -7.91 -2.62 -33.37
C LYS A 213 -6.42 -2.48 -33.70
N ASP A 214 -6.05 -1.59 -34.60
CA ASP A 214 -4.66 -1.44 -35.03
C ASP A 214 -3.79 -0.66 -34.04
N ASN A 215 -4.38 0.15 -33.15
CA ASN A 215 -3.64 0.91 -32.13
C ASN A 215 -3.76 0.29 -30.72
N LYS A 216 -4.56 -0.77 -30.54
CA LYS A 216 -4.73 -1.43 -29.24
C LYS A 216 -3.45 -2.11 -28.78
N SER A 217 -2.98 -1.73 -27.60
CA SER A 217 -1.81 -2.33 -26.95
C SER A 217 -2.21 -2.96 -25.62
N TRP A 218 -1.66 -4.15 -25.30
CA TRP A 218 -1.81 -4.73 -23.97
C TRP A 218 -1.17 -3.88 -22.86
N THR A 219 -0.34 -2.90 -23.23
CA THR A 219 0.29 -1.91 -22.35
C THR A 219 -0.30 -0.51 -22.49
N GLY A 220 -1.48 -0.37 -23.10
CA GLY A 220 -2.17 0.92 -23.24
C GLY A 220 -2.53 1.60 -21.93
N LEU A 221 -2.52 0.85 -20.82
CA LEU A 221 -2.56 1.35 -19.44
C LEU A 221 -1.70 0.45 -18.54
N ASN A 222 -1.50 0.85 -17.28
CA ASN A 222 -0.77 0.06 -16.29
C ASN A 222 -1.57 -0.14 -15.00
N VAL A 223 -1.99 -1.38 -14.71
CA VAL A 223 -2.71 -1.73 -13.46
C VAL A 223 -1.77 -2.14 -12.31
N GLY A 224 -0.50 -1.75 -12.40
CA GLY A 224 0.45 -1.87 -11.30
C GLY A 224 0.36 -0.70 -10.31
N SER A 225 -0.32 0.39 -10.66
CA SER A 225 -0.70 1.44 -9.72
C SER A 225 -1.97 2.14 -10.19
N TYR A 226 -3.02 2.14 -9.37
CA TYR A 226 -4.29 2.77 -9.71
C TYR A 226 -5.10 3.12 -8.46
N LEU A 227 -5.96 4.13 -8.60
CA LEU A 227 -6.97 4.46 -7.60
C LEU A 227 -8.30 3.84 -8.01
N ILE A 228 -9.00 3.26 -7.05
CA ILE A 228 -10.35 2.75 -7.21
C ILE A 228 -11.22 3.23 -6.05
N ARG A 229 -12.32 3.89 -6.35
CA ARG A 229 -13.25 4.45 -5.37
C ARG A 229 -14.02 3.33 -4.68
N ASN A 230 -14.19 3.41 -3.36
CA ASN A 230 -14.93 2.42 -2.59
C ASN A 230 -16.44 2.63 -2.73
N CYS A 231 -17.01 2.10 -3.81
CA CYS A 231 -18.42 2.27 -4.18
C CYS A 231 -18.98 1.03 -4.90
N GLN A 232 -20.30 0.98 -5.09
CA GLN A 232 -20.99 -0.13 -5.75
C GLN A 232 -20.46 -0.38 -7.18
N TRP A 233 -20.21 0.70 -7.94
CA TRP A 233 -19.67 0.57 -9.30
C TRP A 233 -18.33 -0.18 -9.32
N SER A 234 -17.47 0.04 -8.33
CA SER A 234 -16.18 -0.64 -8.22
C SER A 234 -16.33 -2.10 -7.79
N MET A 235 -17.31 -2.41 -6.93
CA MET A 235 -17.66 -3.80 -6.59
C MET A 235 -18.14 -4.58 -7.83
N ASP A 236 -18.88 -3.92 -8.72
CA ASP A 236 -19.34 -4.50 -9.98
C ASP A 236 -18.20 -4.65 -10.98
N LEU A 237 -17.31 -3.66 -11.06
CA LEU A 237 -16.10 -3.68 -11.89
C LEU A 237 -15.22 -4.87 -11.54
N MET A 238 -14.88 -5.04 -10.26
CA MET A 238 -14.02 -6.13 -9.80
C MET A 238 -14.60 -7.52 -10.11
N GLN A 239 -15.92 -7.68 -9.94
CA GLN A 239 -16.61 -8.92 -10.34
C GLN A 239 -16.55 -9.16 -11.84
N ALA A 240 -16.78 -8.13 -12.66
CA ALA A 240 -16.70 -8.25 -14.12
C ALA A 240 -15.27 -8.59 -14.57
N TRP A 241 -14.28 -7.94 -13.98
CA TRP A 241 -12.86 -8.15 -14.27
C TRP A 241 -12.41 -9.57 -13.89
N ALA A 242 -12.83 -10.06 -12.71
CA ALA A 242 -12.51 -11.41 -12.25
C ALA A 242 -13.07 -12.52 -13.16
N LYS A 243 -14.07 -12.25 -14.02
CA LYS A 243 -14.61 -13.26 -14.96
C LYS A 243 -13.61 -13.71 -16.03
N MET A 244 -12.53 -12.95 -16.23
CA MET A 244 -11.42 -13.32 -17.10
C MET A 244 -10.26 -13.99 -16.35
N GLY A 245 -10.39 -14.13 -15.03
CA GLY A 245 -9.37 -14.69 -14.16
C GLY A 245 -9.38 -16.22 -14.08
N PRO A 246 -8.35 -16.78 -13.43
CA PRO A 246 -8.13 -18.23 -13.25
C PRO A 246 -9.17 -18.90 -12.34
N ASN A 247 -9.99 -18.11 -11.63
CA ASN A 247 -11.13 -18.62 -10.87
C ASN A 247 -12.27 -19.13 -11.76
N THR A 248 -12.24 -18.88 -13.08
CA THR A 248 -13.28 -19.28 -14.02
C THR A 248 -12.87 -20.44 -14.95
N PRO A 249 -13.82 -21.24 -15.45
CA PRO A 249 -13.53 -22.28 -16.45
C PRO A 249 -13.13 -21.71 -17.83
N ASN A 250 -13.34 -20.41 -18.06
CA ASN A 250 -13.07 -19.77 -19.35
C ASN A 250 -11.66 -19.15 -19.43
N TYR A 251 -10.80 -19.35 -18.43
CA TYR A 251 -9.50 -18.68 -18.34
C TYR A 251 -8.65 -18.84 -19.61
N GLU A 252 -8.44 -20.07 -20.11
CA GLU A 252 -7.67 -20.30 -21.33
C GLU A 252 -8.35 -19.76 -22.59
N LYS A 253 -9.69 -19.78 -22.64
CA LYS A 253 -10.47 -19.21 -23.73
C LYS A 253 -10.26 -17.70 -23.80
N TRP A 254 -10.26 -17.02 -22.66
CA TRP A 254 -9.92 -15.59 -22.58
C TRP A 254 -8.49 -15.33 -23.04
N GLY A 255 -7.54 -16.21 -22.74
CA GLY A 255 -6.16 -16.06 -23.19
C GLY A 255 -6.05 -15.96 -24.70
N ARG A 256 -6.78 -16.83 -25.42
CA ARG A 256 -6.88 -16.80 -26.89
C ARG A 256 -7.52 -15.51 -27.42
N ILE A 257 -8.60 -15.04 -26.78
CA ILE A 257 -9.28 -13.79 -27.15
C ILE A 257 -8.37 -12.58 -26.94
N LEU A 258 -7.67 -12.51 -25.81
CA LEU A 258 -6.77 -11.39 -25.50
C LEU A 258 -5.55 -11.40 -26.44
N LYS A 259 -5.00 -12.58 -26.75
CA LYS A 259 -3.88 -12.72 -27.69
C LYS A 259 -4.27 -12.36 -29.13
N SER A 260 -5.51 -12.60 -29.55
CA SER A 260 -6.01 -12.17 -30.86
C SER A 260 -6.38 -10.68 -30.89
N THR A 261 -6.75 -10.11 -29.74
CA THR A 261 -7.11 -8.69 -29.62
C THR A 261 -5.87 -7.80 -29.58
N PHE A 262 -4.83 -8.17 -28.82
CA PHE A 262 -3.62 -7.38 -28.63
C PHE A 262 -2.43 -8.02 -29.36
N LYS A 263 -2.08 -7.47 -30.53
CA LYS A 263 -1.01 -8.02 -31.39
C LYS A 263 0.35 -8.07 -30.68
N ASP A 264 0.57 -7.14 -29.75
CA ASP A 264 1.80 -6.96 -28.99
C ASP A 264 1.82 -7.70 -27.63
N LYS A 265 0.73 -8.36 -27.23
CA LYS A 265 0.68 -9.17 -26.00
C LYS A 265 1.60 -10.38 -26.14
N PRO A 266 2.62 -10.58 -25.30
CA PRO A 266 3.55 -11.70 -25.47
C PRO A 266 2.97 -13.02 -24.94
N PHE A 267 2.22 -12.99 -23.84
CA PHE A 267 1.80 -14.18 -23.08
C PHE A 267 0.47 -14.78 -23.56
N PRO A 268 0.32 -16.12 -23.56
CA PRO A 268 -0.89 -16.79 -24.06
C PRO A 268 -2.06 -16.79 -23.07
N LEU A 269 -1.79 -16.71 -21.76
CA LEU A 269 -2.82 -16.69 -20.72
C LEU A 269 -3.29 -15.25 -20.41
N PRO A 270 -4.53 -15.07 -19.89
CA PRO A 270 -4.98 -13.79 -19.41
C PRO A 270 -4.12 -13.26 -18.26
N ASP A 271 -3.82 -11.97 -18.32
CA ASP A 271 -3.33 -11.18 -17.19
C ASP A 271 -4.38 -10.12 -16.84
N ASP A 272 -4.30 -9.58 -15.64
CA ASP A 272 -5.21 -8.57 -15.13
C ASP A 272 -5.22 -7.32 -16.04
N GLN A 273 -4.05 -6.85 -16.48
CA GLN A 273 -3.90 -5.64 -17.31
C GLN A 273 -4.60 -5.75 -18.66
N SER A 274 -4.27 -6.75 -19.46
CA SER A 274 -4.86 -6.94 -20.79
C SER A 274 -6.35 -7.26 -20.71
N SER A 275 -6.78 -7.99 -19.67
CA SER A 275 -8.19 -8.23 -19.39
C SER A 275 -8.94 -6.92 -19.11
N PHE A 276 -8.34 -6.02 -18.33
CA PHE A 276 -8.94 -4.72 -18.02
C PHE A 276 -9.09 -3.86 -19.27
N ILE A 277 -8.04 -3.76 -20.10
CA ILE A 277 -8.08 -3.03 -21.37
C ILE A 277 -9.17 -3.59 -22.28
N TYR A 278 -9.26 -4.92 -22.39
CA TYR A 278 -10.30 -5.58 -23.18
C TYR A 278 -11.70 -5.19 -22.70
N MET A 279 -11.96 -5.24 -21.39
CA MET A 279 -13.24 -4.87 -20.79
C MET A 279 -13.59 -3.40 -21.05
N LEU A 280 -12.65 -2.48 -20.83
CA LEU A 280 -12.84 -1.05 -21.12
C LEU A 280 -13.17 -0.81 -22.59
N SER A 281 -12.50 -1.52 -23.50
CA SER A 281 -12.68 -1.34 -24.94
C SER A 281 -13.98 -1.95 -25.50
N THR A 282 -14.50 -3.01 -24.88
CA THR A 282 -15.65 -3.76 -25.38
C THR A 282 -16.97 -3.38 -24.72
N ASP A 283 -16.94 -2.89 -23.48
CA ASP A 283 -18.12 -2.44 -22.73
C ASP A 283 -17.95 -0.97 -22.29
N ARG A 284 -17.63 -0.12 -23.28
CA ARG A 284 -17.34 1.32 -23.08
C ARG A 284 -18.48 2.05 -22.36
N ALA A 285 -19.72 1.76 -22.76
CA ALA A 285 -20.90 2.41 -22.21
C ALA A 285 -21.00 2.26 -20.68
N ARG A 286 -20.53 1.12 -20.15
CA ARG A 286 -20.59 0.83 -18.72
C ARG A 286 -19.39 1.38 -17.95
N TRP A 287 -18.20 1.35 -18.54
CA TRP A 287 -16.95 1.56 -17.78
C TRP A 287 -16.19 2.84 -18.10
N GLU A 288 -16.23 3.33 -19.34
CA GLU A 288 -15.38 4.44 -19.79
C GLU A 288 -15.68 5.73 -19.02
N LYS A 289 -16.96 6.11 -18.88
CA LYS A 289 -17.37 7.37 -18.23
C LYS A 289 -16.87 7.50 -16.78
N LYS A 290 -16.61 6.38 -16.11
CA LYS A 290 -16.13 6.33 -14.72
C LYS A 290 -14.65 5.96 -14.59
N THR A 291 -13.95 5.77 -15.71
CA THR A 291 -12.54 5.43 -15.77
C THR A 291 -11.74 6.59 -16.34
N TYR A 292 -10.89 7.20 -15.52
CA TYR A 292 -9.98 8.25 -15.94
C TYR A 292 -8.62 7.66 -16.34
N LEU A 293 -8.24 7.83 -17.61
CA LEU A 293 -6.89 7.50 -18.09
C LEU A 293 -5.99 8.72 -17.92
N GLU A 294 -5.10 8.69 -16.93
CA GLU A 294 -4.15 9.75 -16.67
C GLU A 294 -2.97 9.63 -17.63
N GLY A 295 -2.92 10.54 -18.61
CA GLY A 295 -1.87 10.61 -19.62
C GLY A 295 -0.76 11.61 -19.30
N SER A 296 -0.86 12.36 -18.19
CA SER A 296 0.19 13.28 -17.78
C SER A 296 1.35 12.55 -17.10
N ARG A 297 2.57 13.10 -17.26
CA ARG A 297 3.85 12.61 -16.66
C ARG A 297 3.81 12.42 -15.13
N VAL A 298 2.75 12.89 -14.48
CA VAL A 298 2.55 12.88 -13.04
C VAL A 298 2.31 11.48 -12.49
N THR A 299 1.55 10.62 -13.19
CA THR A 299 1.47 9.21 -12.78
C THR A 299 2.68 8.41 -13.24
N GLU A 300 3.39 8.84 -14.29
CA GLU A 300 4.69 8.24 -14.65
C GLU A 300 5.72 8.43 -13.53
N SER A 301 5.86 9.60 -12.89
CA SER A 301 6.80 9.78 -11.77
C SER A 301 6.43 8.97 -10.51
N ILE A 302 5.15 8.63 -10.35
CA ILE A 302 4.64 7.75 -9.29
C ILE A 302 4.88 6.26 -9.60
N THR A 303 5.11 5.88 -10.87
CA THR A 303 5.08 4.47 -11.32
C THR A 303 6.29 3.98 -12.10
N GLN A 304 7.17 4.85 -12.62
CA GLN A 304 8.27 4.47 -13.52
C GLN A 304 9.59 4.05 -12.86
N ILE A 305 9.55 3.40 -11.69
CA ILE A 305 10.63 2.45 -11.39
C ILE A 305 10.02 1.08 -11.11
N THR A 306 9.35 0.51 -12.11
CA THR A 306 9.44 -0.93 -12.30
C THR A 306 10.93 -1.22 -12.60
N MET A 307 11.65 -1.88 -11.71
CA MET A 307 13.10 -2.20 -11.81
C MET A 307 13.49 -3.08 -13.02
N GLY A 308 12.70 -3.11 -14.09
CA GLY A 308 12.91 -3.89 -15.31
C GLY A 308 12.81 -3.13 -16.64
N ARG A 309 12.36 -1.86 -16.68
CA ARG A 309 12.30 -1.09 -17.95
C ARG A 309 13.62 -0.42 -18.37
N GLY A 310 14.65 -0.45 -17.52
CA GLY A 310 16.00 0.03 -17.84
C GLY A 310 17.00 -1.03 -18.32
N VAL A 311 16.68 -2.34 -18.22
CA VAL A 311 17.59 -3.42 -18.66
C VAL A 311 16.78 -4.52 -19.33
N GLY A 312 16.53 -4.33 -20.63
CA GLY A 312 16.09 -5.41 -21.50
C GLY A 312 17.13 -6.54 -21.47
N ARG A 313 16.68 -7.70 -20.97
CA ARG A 313 17.40 -8.97 -20.74
C ARG A 313 17.76 -9.21 -19.27
N ARG A 314 17.04 -10.18 -18.70
CA ARG A 314 17.39 -11.05 -17.54
C ARG A 314 16.62 -10.79 -16.25
N TRP A 315 15.30 -11.03 -16.28
CA TRP A 315 14.54 -11.49 -15.11
C TRP A 315 13.51 -12.55 -15.55
N LYS A 316 14.01 -13.70 -16.03
CA LYS A 316 13.24 -14.95 -16.03
C LYS A 316 13.71 -15.72 -14.80
N GLY A 317 12.85 -15.85 -13.79
CA GLY A 317 13.13 -16.67 -12.60
C GLY A 317 13.32 -15.90 -11.29
N LEU A 318 12.40 -14.99 -10.97
CA LEU A 318 12.05 -14.67 -9.58
C LEU A 318 10.79 -15.44 -9.20
#